data_AF-A0A8I2YT49-F1
#
_entry.id   AF-A0A8I2YT49-F1
#
_cell.length_a   1.000
_cell.length_b   1.000
_cell.length_c   1.000
_cell.angle_alpha   90.00
_cell.angle_beta   90.00
_cell.angle_gamma   90.00
#
_symmetry.space_group_name_H-M   'P 1'
#
loop_
_entity.id
_entity.type
_entity.pdbx_description
1 polymer ?
#
loop_
_entity_poly.entity_id
_entity_poly.type
_entity_poly.pdbx_seq_one_letter_code
_entity_poly.pdbx_strand_id
1 'polypeptide(L)'
;MGCYSRQGRGRPSGSTEVKGKVGDEAAKVGQGRAFKNNWIAKEGSGFVKAVARIIDSTRLELREVESTGTLQAGEKALAELRKRKLITQRKGQWFTVYKGPSFGTSIAKPETDLTVEMLSSGAWKTATFKKYNFDADGIPTSGGALHPLLRVREEIRSIFLEMGFEEMPTNSFVESGFWCFDALFVPQLHPARELQDTFYLSDPSTSLPPPEAYYKRVAEVHEQGGYGSIGYRTRWSHEESHKLLLRTHTTASSASMLYKLAARCRGDEIDDEGRESKSTVSLQVGEDGFRPAKLFSIDRVFRNETMDATHLAEFHQVEGVVADRNLTLADLIGFMRVFFKKMGMTDIRFKPAYNPYTEVCINEFIGEIML
;
A
#
# COMPACT_ATOMS: atom_id res chain seq x y z
N MET A 1 -7.68 76.87 -17.87
CA MET A 1 -7.92 77.20 -16.45
C MET A 1 -8.78 76.09 -15.85
N GLY A 2 -8.26 75.34 -14.89
CA GLY A 2 -8.87 74.13 -14.36
C GLY A 2 -9.98 74.39 -13.35
N CYS A 3 -11.17 73.82 -13.57
CA CYS A 3 -12.22 73.72 -12.57
C CYS A 3 -11.98 72.49 -11.70
N TYR A 4 -11.24 72.66 -10.59
CA TYR A 4 -11.20 71.68 -9.51
C TYR A 4 -12.57 71.65 -8.81
N SER A 5 -13.29 70.55 -8.95
CA SER A 5 -14.43 70.25 -8.09
C SER A 5 -13.93 70.15 -6.63
N ARG A 6 -14.57 70.90 -5.73
CA ARG A 6 -14.19 71.00 -4.31
C ARG A 6 -14.27 69.62 -3.63
N GLN A 7 -13.12 68.98 -3.44
CA GLN A 7 -12.98 67.83 -2.53
C GLN A 7 -13.33 68.27 -1.10
N GLY A 8 -14.04 67.40 -0.36
CA GLY A 8 -14.65 67.76 0.92
C GLY A 8 -13.61 68.15 1.98
N ARG A 9 -13.81 69.29 2.64
CA ARG A 9 -12.98 69.72 3.79
C ARG A 9 -13.21 68.77 4.98
N GLY A 10 -12.21 67.96 5.31
CA GLY A 10 -12.17 67.13 6.51
C GLY A 10 -10.78 66.52 6.71
N ARG A 11 -10.34 66.33 7.96
CA ARG A 11 -9.05 65.68 8.27
C ARG A 11 -9.08 64.23 7.76
N PRO A 12 -8.03 63.73 7.09
CA PRO A 12 -8.00 62.34 6.63
C PRO A 12 -8.12 61.38 7.80
N SER A 13 -9.08 60.46 7.75
CA SER A 13 -9.22 59.41 8.76
C SER A 13 -8.29 58.24 8.44
N GLY A 14 -7.51 57.81 9.43
CA GLY A 14 -6.58 56.70 9.28
C GLY A 14 -7.30 55.34 9.24
N SER A 15 -6.69 54.33 8.60
CA SER A 15 -7.27 52.98 8.52
C SER A 15 -7.59 52.39 9.90
N THR A 16 -6.73 52.63 10.90
CA THR A 16 -6.92 52.20 12.30
C THR A 16 -8.10 52.90 12.98
N GLU A 17 -8.34 54.17 12.67
CA GLU A 17 -9.46 54.94 13.23
C GLU A 17 -10.81 54.47 12.66
N VAL A 18 -10.85 54.15 11.36
CA VAL A 18 -12.05 53.60 10.70
C VAL A 18 -12.37 52.22 11.26
N LYS A 19 -11.36 51.36 11.41
CA LYS A 19 -11.50 50.03 12.03
C LYS A 19 -12.04 50.12 13.46
N GLY A 20 -11.57 51.07 14.26
CA GLY A 20 -12.06 51.30 15.61
C GLY A 20 -13.52 51.74 15.71
N LYS A 21 -14.09 52.36 14.67
CA LYS A 21 -15.49 52.87 14.68
C LYS A 21 -16.52 51.88 14.14
N VAL A 22 -16.18 51.07 13.15
CA VAL A 22 -17.13 50.15 12.50
C VAL A 22 -16.77 48.67 12.67
N GLY A 23 -15.63 48.36 13.30
CA GLY A 23 -15.09 47.01 13.42
C GLY A 23 -14.27 46.58 12.20
N ASP A 24 -13.31 45.68 12.40
CA ASP A 24 -12.32 45.30 11.37
C ASP A 24 -12.95 44.72 10.10
N GLU A 25 -13.91 43.81 10.24
CA GLU A 25 -14.58 43.14 9.10
C GLU A 25 -15.46 44.09 8.30
N ALA A 26 -16.29 44.91 8.98
CA ALA A 26 -17.14 45.89 8.31
C ALA A 26 -16.32 47.03 7.69
N ALA A 27 -15.20 47.43 8.32
CA ALA A 27 -14.26 48.39 7.75
C ALA A 27 -13.65 47.87 6.46
N LYS A 28 -13.21 46.61 6.43
CA LYS A 28 -12.61 45.99 5.24
C LYS A 28 -13.59 45.90 4.06
N VAL A 29 -14.82 45.41 4.31
CA VAL A 29 -15.86 45.29 3.27
C VAL A 29 -16.39 46.66 2.84
N GLY A 30 -16.62 47.55 3.79
CA GLY A 30 -17.13 48.90 3.57
C GLY A 30 -16.15 49.81 2.81
N GLN A 31 -14.85 49.75 3.15
CA GLN A 31 -13.80 50.49 2.44
C GLN A 31 -13.75 50.11 0.96
N GLY A 32 -13.74 48.82 0.63
CA GLY A 32 -13.73 48.36 -0.76
C GLY A 32 -14.92 48.85 -1.59
N ARG A 33 -16.11 48.94 -0.98
CA ARG A 33 -17.32 49.45 -1.65
C ARG A 33 -17.35 50.97 -1.75
N ALA A 34 -16.88 51.68 -0.72
CA ALA A 34 -16.75 53.13 -0.76
C ALA A 34 -15.76 53.59 -1.84
N PHE A 35 -14.67 52.84 -2.05
CA PHE A 35 -13.76 53.07 -3.19
C PHE A 35 -14.42 52.77 -4.54
N LYS A 36 -15.08 51.62 -4.68
CA LYS A 36 -15.76 51.24 -5.93
C LYS A 36 -16.85 52.24 -6.36
N ASN A 37 -17.53 52.86 -5.40
CA ASN A 37 -18.57 53.87 -5.64
C ASN A 37 -18.03 55.31 -5.69
N ASN A 38 -16.71 55.51 -5.64
CA ASN A 38 -16.06 56.82 -5.60
C ASN A 38 -16.55 57.73 -4.46
N TRP A 39 -16.95 57.16 -3.32
CA TRP A 39 -17.40 57.93 -2.15
C TRP A 39 -16.24 58.48 -1.33
N ILE A 40 -15.10 57.79 -1.36
CA ILE A 40 -13.88 58.16 -0.67
C ILE A 40 -12.70 58.17 -1.65
N ALA A 41 -11.72 59.04 -1.40
CA ALA A 41 -10.43 59.09 -2.08
C ALA A 41 -9.30 58.92 -1.07
N LYS A 42 -8.13 58.50 -1.53
CA LYS A 42 -6.94 58.35 -0.68
C LYS A 42 -6.09 59.61 -0.77
N GLU A 43 -5.78 60.21 0.36
CA GLU A 43 -4.90 61.37 0.46
C GLU A 43 -3.84 61.09 1.54
N GLY A 44 -2.60 60.85 1.11
CA GLY A 44 -1.52 60.36 1.99
C GLY A 44 -1.83 59.00 2.61
N SER A 45 -1.75 58.91 3.95
CA SER A 45 -2.03 57.70 4.73
C SER A 45 -3.49 57.55 5.18
N GLY A 46 -4.38 58.48 4.82
CA GLY A 46 -5.78 58.51 5.26
C GLY A 46 -6.79 58.55 4.11
N PHE A 47 -8.07 58.43 4.49
CA PHE A 47 -9.21 58.49 3.58
C PHE A 47 -9.93 59.83 3.72
N VAL A 48 -10.31 60.43 2.58
CA VAL A 48 -11.07 61.68 2.51
C VAL A 48 -12.36 61.48 1.73
N LYS A 49 -13.38 62.29 2.02
CA LYS A 49 -14.69 62.23 1.39
C LYS A 49 -14.64 62.85 -0.01
N ALA A 50 -14.97 62.07 -1.04
CA ALA A 50 -14.91 62.52 -2.43
C ALA A 50 -16.23 63.14 -2.94
N VAL A 51 -17.36 62.86 -2.27
CA VAL A 51 -18.70 63.35 -2.66
C VAL A 51 -19.38 64.13 -1.53
N ALA A 52 -20.19 65.13 -1.86
CA ALA A 52 -20.89 65.95 -0.86
C ALA A 52 -21.97 65.16 -0.10
N ARG A 53 -22.69 64.27 -0.79
CA ARG A 53 -23.79 63.45 -0.25
C ARG A 53 -23.63 62.00 -0.67
N ILE A 54 -23.81 61.07 0.27
CA ILE A 54 -23.80 59.63 0.02
C ILE A 54 -25.25 59.15 0.11
N ILE A 55 -25.69 58.40 -0.90
CA ILE A 55 -27.00 57.72 -0.90
C ILE A 55 -26.70 56.23 -0.78
N ASP A 56 -27.16 55.62 0.31
CA ASP A 56 -26.99 54.19 0.55
C ASP A 56 -28.06 53.40 -0.19
N SER A 57 -27.85 53.22 -1.49
CA SER A 57 -28.78 52.47 -2.35
C SER A 57 -28.95 51.03 -1.89
N THR A 58 -27.88 50.38 -1.40
CA THR A 58 -27.94 49.00 -0.89
C THR A 58 -28.91 48.90 0.28
N ARG A 59 -28.87 49.83 1.25
CA ARG A 59 -29.82 49.82 2.37
C ARG A 59 -31.27 50.07 1.94
N LEU A 60 -31.48 50.95 0.97
CA LEU A 60 -32.81 51.23 0.43
C LEU A 60 -33.38 49.99 -0.29
N GLU A 61 -32.57 49.35 -1.14
CA GLU A 61 -32.91 48.11 -1.84
C GLU A 61 -33.24 46.98 -0.86
N LEU A 62 -32.46 46.81 0.22
CA LEU A 62 -32.72 45.77 1.22
C LEU A 62 -34.03 46.00 2.00
N ARG A 63 -34.36 47.26 2.33
CA ARG A 63 -35.64 47.60 2.98
C ARG A 63 -36.84 47.35 2.07
N GLU A 64 -36.68 47.56 0.77
CA GLU A 64 -37.71 47.24 -0.21
C GLU A 64 -37.93 45.73 -0.33
N VAL A 65 -36.85 44.96 -0.37
CA VAL A 65 -36.90 43.49 -0.39
C VAL A 65 -37.51 42.93 0.90
N GLU A 66 -37.22 43.52 2.06
CA GLU A 66 -37.81 43.11 3.34
C GLU A 66 -39.33 43.32 3.39
N SER A 67 -39.83 44.40 2.79
CA SER A 67 -41.27 44.74 2.83
C SER A 67 -42.10 44.06 1.74
N THR A 68 -41.55 43.87 0.54
CA THR A 68 -42.31 43.35 -0.61
C THR A 68 -41.90 41.95 -1.06
N GLY A 69 -40.75 41.45 -0.60
CA GLY A 69 -40.12 40.24 -1.12
C GLY A 69 -39.58 40.35 -2.56
N THR A 70 -39.65 41.54 -3.16
CA THR A 70 -39.19 41.82 -4.54
C THR A 70 -38.40 43.13 -4.58
N LEU A 71 -37.83 43.48 -5.74
CA LEU A 71 -37.09 44.72 -5.93
C LEU A 71 -37.41 45.32 -7.29
N GLN A 72 -37.87 46.57 -7.34
CA GLN A 72 -38.28 47.25 -8.59
C GLN A 72 -37.11 47.43 -9.58
N ALA A 73 -35.88 47.53 -9.08
CA ALA A 73 -34.67 47.59 -9.92
C ALA A 73 -34.42 46.30 -10.74
N GLY A 74 -35.18 45.24 -10.49
CA GLY A 74 -35.20 44.02 -11.29
C GLY A 74 -34.13 42.98 -10.92
N GLU A 75 -34.10 41.89 -11.68
CA GLU A 75 -33.32 40.68 -11.37
C GLU A 75 -31.81 40.92 -11.30
N LYS A 76 -31.29 41.87 -12.09
CA LYS A 76 -29.85 42.21 -12.10
C LYS A 76 -29.38 42.74 -10.74
N ALA A 77 -30.19 43.55 -10.08
CA ALA A 77 -29.90 44.07 -8.74
C ALA A 77 -30.05 42.98 -7.67
N LEU A 78 -31.10 42.16 -7.76
CA LEU A 78 -31.30 41.00 -6.87
C LEU A 78 -30.16 39.98 -6.97
N ALA A 79 -29.60 39.75 -8.16
CA ALA A 79 -28.47 38.86 -8.37
C ALA A 79 -27.19 39.41 -7.71
N GLU A 80 -26.94 40.73 -7.75
CA GLU A 80 -25.81 41.33 -7.05
C GLU A 80 -25.97 41.20 -5.53
N LEU A 81 -27.16 41.44 -4.99
CA LEU A 81 -27.45 41.28 -3.55
C LEU A 81 -27.29 39.83 -3.08
N ARG A 82 -27.72 38.84 -3.88
CA ARG A 82 -27.49 37.40 -3.64
C ARG A 82 -26.00 37.05 -3.64
N LYS A 83 -25.24 37.51 -4.64
CA LYS A 83 -23.78 37.29 -4.71
C LYS A 83 -23.05 37.89 -3.51
N ARG A 84 -23.57 38.99 -2.96
CA ARG A 84 -23.09 39.66 -1.75
C ARG A 84 -23.57 39.01 -0.45
N LYS A 85 -24.37 37.94 -0.51
CA LYS A 85 -24.97 37.24 0.63
C LYS A 85 -25.84 38.14 1.53
N LEU A 86 -26.46 39.17 0.95
CA LEU A 86 -27.33 40.10 1.68
C LEU A 86 -28.80 39.65 1.67
N ILE A 87 -29.19 38.82 0.70
CA ILE A 87 -30.51 38.21 0.60
C ILE A 87 -30.36 36.73 0.21
N THR A 88 -31.34 35.91 0.59
CA THR A 88 -31.39 34.48 0.25
C THR A 88 -32.73 34.17 -0.40
N GLN A 89 -32.72 33.53 -1.56
CA GLN A 89 -33.94 33.08 -2.23
C GLN A 89 -34.45 31.81 -1.56
N ARG A 90 -35.68 31.84 -1.05
CA ARG A 90 -36.37 30.63 -0.56
C ARG A 90 -37.36 30.18 -1.62
N LYS A 91 -37.23 28.93 -2.07
CA LYS A 91 -38.16 28.31 -3.03
C LYS A 91 -39.17 27.46 -2.26
N GLY A 92 -40.42 27.89 -2.25
CA GLY A 92 -41.54 27.03 -1.85
C GLY A 92 -42.03 26.21 -3.05
N GLN A 93 -42.38 24.95 -2.83
CA GLN A 93 -43.05 24.12 -3.82
C GLN A 93 -44.40 23.70 -3.26
N TRP A 94 -45.44 23.93 -4.05
CA TRP A 94 -46.80 23.50 -3.73
C TRP A 94 -47.26 22.58 -4.84
N PHE A 95 -47.92 21.49 -4.45
CA PHE A 95 -48.49 20.54 -5.39
C PHE A 95 -50.00 20.62 -5.28
N THR A 96 -50.65 20.78 -6.44
CA THR A 96 -52.10 20.57 -6.56
C THR A 96 -52.30 19.25 -7.28
N VAL A 97 -52.91 18.29 -6.59
CA VAL A 97 -53.09 16.93 -7.10
C VAL A 97 -54.53 16.76 -7.58
N TYR A 98 -54.69 16.20 -8.77
CA TYR A 98 -55.99 15.90 -9.37
C TYR A 98 -56.14 14.39 -9.57
N LYS A 99 -57.38 13.90 -9.58
CA LYS A 99 -57.66 12.49 -9.89
C LYS A 99 -57.41 12.25 -11.38
N GLY A 100 -56.39 11.45 -11.69
CA GLY A 100 -56.11 11.03 -13.06
C GLY A 100 -56.99 9.86 -13.52
N PRO A 101 -56.90 9.45 -14.80
CA PRO A 101 -57.67 8.33 -15.36
C PRO A 101 -57.44 6.99 -14.64
N SER A 102 -56.29 6.82 -14.00
CA SER A 102 -55.91 5.62 -13.23
C SER A 102 -56.15 5.76 -11.72
N PHE A 103 -56.98 6.72 -11.28
CA PHE A 103 -57.32 6.88 -9.87
C PHE A 103 -58.21 5.72 -9.39
N GLY A 104 -57.69 4.92 -8.47
CA GLY A 104 -58.42 3.85 -7.79
C GLY A 104 -58.34 4.00 -6.26
N THR A 105 -59.34 3.51 -5.54
CA THR A 105 -59.35 3.45 -4.07
C THR A 105 -58.61 2.22 -3.52
N SER A 106 -58.23 1.28 -4.39
CA SER A 106 -57.40 0.12 -4.09
C SER A 106 -56.13 0.15 -4.93
N ILE A 107 -55.01 -0.24 -4.32
CA ILE A 107 -53.74 -0.40 -5.02
C ILE A 107 -53.75 -1.81 -5.63
N ALA A 108 -53.84 -1.90 -6.95
CA ALA A 108 -53.59 -3.16 -7.65
C ALA A 108 -52.12 -3.55 -7.40
N LYS A 109 -51.87 -4.74 -6.84
CA LYS A 109 -50.50 -5.25 -6.68
C LYS A 109 -50.00 -5.67 -8.07
N PRO A 110 -48.97 -5.00 -8.63
CA PRO A 110 -48.38 -5.44 -9.87
C PRO A 110 -47.64 -6.76 -9.66
N GLU A 111 -47.64 -7.62 -10.68
CA GLU A 111 -46.93 -8.89 -10.66
C GLU A 111 -45.41 -8.64 -10.62
N THR A 112 -44.66 -9.43 -9.83
CA THR A 112 -43.21 -9.25 -9.69
C THR A 112 -42.43 -10.04 -10.73
N ASP A 113 -42.83 -11.30 -10.94
CA ASP A 113 -42.11 -12.27 -11.75
C ASP A 113 -43.06 -12.93 -12.74
N LEU A 114 -42.50 -13.38 -13.85
CA LEU A 114 -43.23 -14.14 -14.86
C LEU A 114 -43.30 -15.61 -14.42
N THR A 115 -44.49 -16.16 -14.28
CA THR A 115 -44.68 -17.58 -13.91
C THR A 115 -44.99 -18.47 -15.11
N VAL A 116 -44.77 -19.77 -14.95
CA VAL A 116 -45.03 -20.79 -15.98
C VAL A 116 -46.53 -20.85 -16.34
N GLU A 117 -47.41 -20.64 -15.37
CA GLU A 117 -48.87 -20.63 -15.53
C GLU A 117 -49.34 -19.39 -16.32
N MET A 118 -48.73 -18.23 -16.06
CA MET A 118 -49.00 -17.01 -16.83
C MET A 118 -48.62 -17.20 -18.29
N LEU A 119 -47.44 -17.80 -18.56
CA LEU A 119 -46.99 -18.14 -19.91
C LEU A 119 -47.96 -19.07 -20.63
N SER A 120 -48.46 -20.09 -19.93
CA SER A 120 -49.37 -21.10 -20.49
C SER A 120 -50.78 -20.55 -20.75
N SER A 121 -51.29 -19.68 -19.88
CA SER A 121 -52.64 -19.08 -19.99
C SER A 121 -52.69 -17.81 -20.85
N GLY A 122 -51.54 -17.20 -21.16
CA GLY A 122 -51.45 -15.92 -21.85
C GLY A 122 -51.75 -14.69 -20.96
N ALA A 123 -51.97 -14.88 -19.66
CA ALA A 123 -52.29 -13.81 -18.71
C ALA A 123 -51.20 -12.73 -18.60
N TRP A 124 -49.94 -13.08 -18.92
CA TRP A 124 -48.81 -12.14 -18.93
C TRP A 124 -48.98 -10.97 -19.91
N LYS A 125 -49.79 -11.12 -20.96
CA LYS A 125 -49.99 -10.08 -21.99
C LYS A 125 -50.77 -8.87 -21.48
N THR A 126 -51.60 -9.06 -20.46
CA THR A 126 -52.47 -8.03 -19.88
C THR A 126 -52.09 -7.68 -18.44
N ALA A 127 -51.20 -8.47 -17.81
CA ALA A 127 -50.69 -8.21 -16.47
C ALA A 127 -49.81 -6.94 -16.43
N THR A 128 -49.89 -6.19 -15.33
CA THR A 128 -49.02 -5.05 -15.07
C THR A 128 -47.88 -5.50 -14.16
N PHE A 129 -46.64 -5.43 -14.63
CA PHE A 129 -45.46 -5.85 -13.88
C PHE A 129 -44.83 -4.69 -13.11
N LYS A 130 -44.27 -5.01 -11.94
CA LYS A 130 -43.43 -4.06 -11.20
C LYS A 130 -42.17 -3.82 -12.02
N LYS A 131 -41.79 -2.54 -12.20
CA LYS A 131 -40.52 -2.21 -12.87
C LYS A 131 -39.36 -2.79 -12.07
N TYR A 132 -38.49 -3.52 -12.75
CA TYR A 132 -37.26 -4.04 -12.16
C TYR A 132 -36.33 -2.88 -11.82
N ASN A 133 -35.75 -2.90 -10.62
CA ASN A 133 -34.77 -1.91 -10.22
C ASN A 133 -33.39 -2.34 -10.68
N PHE A 134 -32.92 -1.79 -11.81
CA PHE A 134 -31.58 -2.08 -12.35
C PHE A 134 -30.45 -1.40 -11.55
N ASP A 135 -30.77 -0.50 -10.63
CA ASP A 135 -29.79 0.18 -9.77
C ASP A 135 -29.50 -0.59 -8.48
N ALA A 136 -30.18 -1.72 -8.24
CA ALA A 136 -29.91 -2.58 -7.10
C ALA A 136 -28.85 -3.63 -7.45
N ASP A 137 -27.91 -3.85 -6.52
CA ASP A 137 -27.01 -4.99 -6.62
C ASP A 137 -27.85 -6.28 -6.61
N GLY A 138 -27.62 -7.11 -7.63
CA GLY A 138 -28.29 -8.39 -7.78
C GLY A 138 -27.96 -9.34 -6.62
N ILE A 139 -28.64 -10.48 -6.59
CA ILE A 139 -28.35 -11.53 -5.60
C ILE A 139 -26.93 -12.06 -5.86
N PRO A 140 -26.00 -12.01 -4.88
CA PRO A 140 -24.66 -12.55 -5.06
C PRO A 140 -24.72 -14.05 -5.37
N THR A 141 -23.98 -14.48 -6.38
CA THR A 141 -23.87 -15.90 -6.71
C THR A 141 -22.94 -16.62 -5.72
N SER A 142 -23.32 -17.82 -5.30
CA SER A 142 -22.44 -18.66 -4.49
C SER A 142 -21.38 -19.32 -5.39
N GLY A 143 -20.11 -19.18 -5.03
CA GLY A 143 -18.97 -19.77 -5.72
C GLY A 143 -17.82 -20.06 -4.76
N GLY A 144 -16.91 -20.94 -5.17
CA GLY A 144 -15.68 -21.18 -4.41
C GLY A 144 -14.77 -19.95 -4.44
N ALA A 145 -14.08 -19.68 -3.33
CA ALA A 145 -13.10 -18.61 -3.24
C ALA A 145 -11.73 -19.18 -2.88
N LEU A 146 -10.69 -18.72 -3.58
CA LEU A 146 -9.31 -18.96 -3.16
C LEU A 146 -8.94 -18.01 -2.05
N HIS A 147 -8.23 -18.51 -1.04
CA HIS A 147 -7.70 -17.68 0.03
C HIS A 147 -6.79 -16.59 -0.58
N PRO A 148 -6.97 -15.29 -0.26
CA PRO A 148 -6.22 -14.20 -0.88
C PRO A 148 -4.69 -14.38 -0.83
N LEU A 149 -4.16 -14.82 0.32
CA LEU A 149 -2.72 -15.13 0.46
C LEU A 149 -2.24 -16.18 -0.55
N LEU A 150 -3.05 -17.22 -0.82
CA LEU A 150 -2.68 -18.27 -1.76
C LEU A 150 -2.73 -17.76 -3.21
N ARG A 151 -3.60 -16.80 -3.51
CA ARG A 151 -3.62 -16.13 -4.82
C ARG A 151 -2.34 -15.31 -5.03
N VAL A 152 -1.92 -14.55 -4.03
CA VAL A 152 -0.66 -13.77 -4.08
C VAL A 152 0.54 -14.71 -4.18
N ARG A 153 0.55 -15.81 -3.43
CA ARG A 153 1.58 -16.85 -3.53
C ARG A 153 1.70 -17.39 -4.97
N GLU A 154 0.57 -17.66 -5.60
CA GLU A 154 0.54 -18.16 -6.98
C GLU A 154 1.09 -17.15 -7.98
N GLU A 155 0.75 -15.87 -7.82
CA GLU A 155 1.26 -14.78 -8.65
C GLU A 155 2.78 -14.65 -8.54
N ILE A 156 3.32 -14.63 -7.32
CA ILE A 156 4.77 -14.58 -7.07
C ILE A 156 5.46 -15.83 -7.63
N ARG A 157 4.88 -17.01 -7.43
CA ARG A 157 5.39 -18.27 -8.00
C ARG A 157 5.46 -18.20 -9.53
N SER A 158 4.43 -17.68 -10.20
CA SER A 158 4.43 -17.49 -11.66
C SER A 158 5.55 -16.55 -12.12
N ILE A 159 5.80 -15.46 -11.39
CA ILE A 159 6.89 -14.50 -11.71
C ILE A 159 8.25 -15.20 -11.69
N PHE A 160 8.55 -16.01 -10.68
CA PHE A 160 9.80 -16.77 -10.62
C PHE A 160 9.93 -17.77 -11.78
N LEU A 161 8.87 -18.51 -12.07
CA LEU A 161 8.85 -19.47 -13.18
C LEU A 161 9.08 -18.79 -14.54
N GLU A 162 8.44 -17.64 -14.79
CA GLU A 162 8.67 -16.84 -16.00
C GLU A 162 10.10 -16.31 -16.12
N MET A 163 10.79 -16.10 -14.99
CA MET A 163 12.19 -15.67 -14.92
C MET A 163 13.19 -16.83 -15.02
N GLY A 164 12.68 -18.06 -15.21
CA GLY A 164 13.48 -19.26 -15.37
C GLY A 164 14.06 -19.80 -14.06
N PHE A 165 13.40 -19.53 -12.93
CA PHE A 165 13.74 -20.14 -11.65
C PHE A 165 13.03 -21.49 -11.47
N GLU A 166 13.70 -22.40 -10.78
CA GLU A 166 13.18 -23.72 -10.38
C GLU A 166 12.78 -23.71 -8.90
N GLU A 167 11.64 -24.33 -8.58
CA GLU A 167 11.12 -24.33 -7.21
C GLU A 167 11.86 -25.35 -6.34
N MET A 168 12.38 -24.92 -5.19
CA MET A 168 13.08 -25.76 -4.23
C MET A 168 12.10 -26.56 -3.37
N PRO A 169 12.43 -27.81 -3.00
CA PRO A 169 11.67 -28.53 -2.01
C PRO A 169 11.87 -27.90 -0.62
N THR A 170 10.77 -27.51 0.01
CA THR A 170 10.75 -26.93 1.37
C THR A 170 9.85 -27.74 2.33
N ASN A 171 9.66 -29.02 2.05
CA ASN A 171 8.80 -29.95 2.80
C ASN A 171 9.29 -30.32 4.21
N SER A 172 10.10 -29.48 4.85
CA SER A 172 10.49 -29.61 6.25
C SER A 172 10.27 -28.31 7.01
N PHE A 173 9.43 -28.35 8.05
CA PHE A 173 9.29 -27.24 9.00
C PHE A 173 10.34 -27.27 10.10
N VAL A 174 10.85 -28.47 10.40
CA VAL A 174 11.88 -28.69 11.40
C VAL A 174 13.24 -28.65 10.71
N GLU A 175 14.16 -27.87 11.26
CA GLU A 175 15.54 -27.78 10.80
C GLU A 175 16.50 -28.01 11.95
N SER A 176 17.73 -28.42 11.63
CA SER A 176 18.83 -28.42 12.60
C SER A 176 19.42 -27.03 12.73
N GLY A 177 19.96 -26.71 13.92
CA GLY A 177 20.78 -25.51 14.13
C GLY A 177 21.93 -25.41 13.11
N PHE A 178 22.42 -26.57 12.66
CA PHE A 178 23.40 -26.65 11.57
C PHE A 178 22.89 -26.03 10.26
N TRP A 179 21.80 -26.54 9.68
CA TRP A 179 21.30 -26.04 8.39
C TRP A 179 20.68 -24.65 8.50
N CYS A 180 20.01 -24.37 9.62
CA CYS A 180 19.33 -23.09 9.81
C CYS A 180 20.31 -21.93 10.04
N PHE A 181 21.49 -22.18 10.62
CA PHE A 181 22.39 -21.10 10.98
C PHE A 181 23.87 -21.37 10.65
N ASP A 182 24.43 -22.50 11.10
CA ASP A 182 25.87 -22.77 10.97
C ASP A 182 26.33 -22.83 9.51
N ALA A 183 25.59 -23.53 8.66
CA ALA A 183 25.87 -23.70 7.24
C ALA A 183 25.79 -22.38 6.46
N LEU A 184 25.06 -21.40 7.00
CA LEU A 184 24.98 -20.03 6.50
C LEU A 184 26.07 -19.13 7.07
N PHE A 185 27.04 -19.67 7.81
CA PHE A 185 28.08 -18.87 8.46
C PHE A 185 27.53 -17.88 9.51
N VAL A 186 26.36 -18.14 10.11
CA VAL A 186 25.84 -17.34 11.23
C VAL A 186 26.49 -17.80 12.54
N PRO A 187 27.07 -16.90 13.36
CA PRO A 187 27.79 -17.32 14.55
C PRO A 187 26.85 -17.94 15.60
N GLN A 188 27.37 -18.85 16.42
CA GLN A 188 26.56 -19.55 17.43
C GLN A 188 26.09 -18.64 18.58
N LEU A 189 26.78 -17.53 18.82
CA LEU A 189 26.40 -16.49 19.79
C LEU A 189 25.46 -15.41 19.19
N HIS A 190 24.92 -15.65 17.99
CA HIS A 190 24.03 -14.69 17.35
C HIS A 190 22.69 -14.61 18.09
N PRO A 191 22.16 -13.40 18.40
CA PRO A 191 20.93 -13.25 19.20
C PRO A 191 19.72 -13.96 18.59
N ALA A 192 19.62 -14.04 17.26
CA ALA A 192 18.54 -14.77 16.59
C ALA A 192 18.45 -16.26 16.98
N ARG A 193 19.51 -16.85 17.56
CA ARG A 193 19.51 -18.23 18.08
C ARG A 193 18.97 -18.35 19.50
N GLU A 194 18.68 -17.25 20.18
CA GLU A 194 18.16 -17.30 21.54
C GLU A 194 16.72 -17.82 21.59
N LEU A 195 16.34 -18.40 22.72
CA LEU A 195 14.98 -18.93 22.94
C LEU A 195 13.88 -17.86 22.79
N GLN A 196 14.24 -16.60 23.00
CA GLN A 196 13.34 -15.46 22.85
C GLN A 196 13.00 -15.15 21.38
N ASP A 197 13.79 -15.66 20.41
CA ASP A 197 13.65 -15.35 18.98
C ASP A 197 13.32 -16.61 18.15
N THR A 198 13.76 -17.80 18.61
CA THR A 198 13.62 -19.07 17.89
C THR A 198 12.86 -20.12 18.70
N PHE A 199 11.93 -20.83 18.03
CA PHE A 199 11.24 -21.99 18.61
C PHE A 199 12.10 -23.25 18.50
N TYR A 200 12.72 -23.66 19.61
CA TYR A 200 13.40 -24.95 19.72
C TYR A 200 12.44 -26.07 20.08
N LEU A 201 12.73 -27.28 19.59
CA LEU A 201 11.94 -28.47 19.86
C LEU A 201 12.34 -29.11 21.20
N SER A 202 11.33 -29.52 21.96
CA SER A 202 11.53 -30.37 23.13
C SER A 202 11.65 -31.86 22.76
N ASP A 203 10.94 -32.30 21.71
CA ASP A 203 10.93 -33.69 21.25
C ASP A 203 10.61 -33.78 19.73
N PRO A 204 11.50 -34.36 18.90
CA PRO A 204 12.90 -34.65 19.21
C PRO A 204 13.70 -33.35 19.41
N SER A 205 14.59 -33.31 20.42
CA SER A 205 15.40 -32.11 20.70
C SER A 205 16.69 -32.02 19.88
N THR A 206 17.17 -33.17 19.37
CA THR A 206 18.48 -33.32 18.74
C THR A 206 18.33 -33.89 17.33
N SER A 207 19.07 -33.34 16.38
CA SER A 207 19.05 -33.74 14.98
C SER A 207 19.88 -35.00 14.75
N LEU A 208 19.65 -35.64 13.61
CA LEU A 208 20.64 -36.56 13.05
C LEU A 208 21.94 -35.80 12.70
N PRO A 209 23.09 -36.48 12.71
CA PRO A 209 24.35 -35.85 12.31
C PRO A 209 24.32 -35.34 10.86
N PRO A 210 24.81 -34.13 10.59
CA PRO A 210 24.99 -33.63 9.22
C PRO A 210 26.13 -34.37 8.50
N PRO A 211 26.30 -34.16 7.18
CA PRO A 211 27.41 -34.77 6.42
C PRO A 211 28.78 -34.42 7.04
N GLU A 212 29.45 -35.45 7.57
CA GLU A 212 30.64 -35.33 8.43
C GLU A 212 31.74 -34.44 7.83
N ALA A 213 32.04 -34.64 6.54
CA ALA A 213 33.10 -33.89 5.87
C ALA A 213 32.74 -32.39 5.73
N TYR A 214 31.47 -32.08 5.46
CA TYR A 214 31.01 -30.70 5.37
C TYR A 214 30.95 -30.05 6.75
N TYR A 215 30.42 -30.77 7.73
CA TYR A 215 30.34 -30.34 9.11
C TYR A 215 31.70 -29.93 9.69
N LYS A 216 32.74 -30.75 9.49
CA LYS A 216 34.11 -30.43 9.91
C LYS A 216 34.65 -29.16 9.30
N ARG A 217 34.44 -28.96 7.99
CA ARG A 217 34.88 -27.73 7.30
C ARG A 217 34.15 -26.50 7.84
N VAL A 218 32.85 -26.59 8.09
CA VAL A 218 32.07 -25.49 8.67
C VAL A 218 32.61 -25.17 10.07
N ALA A 219 32.76 -26.16 10.95
CA ALA A 219 33.29 -25.96 12.29
C ALA A 219 34.68 -25.31 12.26
N GLU A 220 35.60 -25.82 11.44
CA GLU A 220 36.96 -25.29 11.31
C GLU A 220 36.97 -23.83 10.84
N VAL A 221 36.19 -23.48 9.80
CA VAL A 221 36.15 -22.10 9.27
C VAL A 221 35.50 -21.14 10.26
N HIS A 222 34.49 -21.57 11.01
CA HIS A 222 33.90 -20.75 12.08
C HIS A 222 34.90 -20.49 13.21
N GLU A 223 35.63 -21.50 13.68
CA GLU A 223 36.57 -21.33 14.79
C GLU A 223 37.87 -20.63 14.38
N GLN A 224 38.52 -21.10 13.31
CA GLN A 224 39.91 -20.79 12.98
C GLN A 224 40.05 -19.92 11.73
N GLY A 225 38.99 -19.81 10.95
CA GLY A 225 39.01 -19.16 9.64
C GLY A 225 39.44 -20.11 8.52
N GLY A 226 39.41 -19.60 7.29
CA GLY A 226 39.62 -20.36 6.08
C GLY A 226 39.07 -19.61 4.87
N TYR A 227 39.45 -20.04 3.66
CA TYR A 227 38.99 -19.43 2.41
C TYR A 227 39.19 -17.90 2.31
N GLY A 228 40.23 -17.37 2.97
CA GLY A 228 40.51 -15.93 3.05
C GLY A 228 39.82 -15.19 4.20
N SER A 229 38.90 -15.84 4.93
CA SER A 229 38.28 -15.33 6.15
C SER A 229 39.10 -15.67 7.39
N ILE A 230 39.00 -14.83 8.43
CA ILE A 230 39.62 -15.05 9.74
C ILE A 230 38.77 -15.87 10.71
N GLY A 231 37.57 -16.28 10.29
CA GLY A 231 36.59 -16.96 11.15
C GLY A 231 35.99 -16.04 12.23
N TYR A 232 35.18 -16.61 13.12
CA TYR A 232 34.66 -15.90 14.29
C TYR A 232 35.62 -15.96 15.49
N ARG A 233 36.61 -16.87 15.49
CA ARG A 233 37.60 -16.99 16.56
C ARG A 233 36.98 -17.28 17.92
N THR A 234 35.87 -18.02 17.89
CA THR A 234 35.12 -18.49 19.06
C THR A 234 35.09 -20.01 19.03
N ARG A 235 35.04 -20.64 20.20
CA ARG A 235 34.89 -22.10 20.31
C ARG A 235 33.54 -22.53 19.73
N TRP A 236 33.58 -23.59 18.94
CA TRP A 236 32.44 -24.28 18.35
C TRP A 236 31.80 -25.21 19.37
N SER A 237 30.49 -25.07 19.52
CA SER A 237 29.65 -25.99 20.28
C SER A 237 28.94 -26.94 19.32
N HIS A 238 29.28 -28.22 19.42
CA HIS A 238 28.58 -29.26 18.66
C HIS A 238 27.12 -29.40 19.12
N GLU A 239 26.84 -29.20 20.41
CA GLU A 239 25.50 -29.27 20.96
C GLU A 239 24.56 -28.24 20.32
N GLU A 240 25.03 -27.00 20.11
CA GLU A 240 24.24 -25.94 19.45
C GLU A 240 23.89 -26.30 18.00
N SER A 241 24.80 -26.92 17.25
CA SER A 241 24.54 -27.36 15.88
C SER A 241 23.45 -28.42 15.76
N HIS A 242 23.33 -29.27 16.79
CA HIS A 242 22.41 -30.40 16.77
C HIS A 242 21.03 -30.08 17.32
N LYS A 243 20.81 -28.91 17.95
CA LYS A 243 19.47 -28.53 18.42
C LYS A 243 18.49 -28.45 17.25
N LEU A 244 17.33 -29.08 17.41
CA LEU A 244 16.24 -28.97 16.46
C LEU A 244 15.35 -27.77 16.77
N LEU A 245 14.89 -27.11 15.71
CA LEU A 245 14.09 -25.90 15.78
C LEU A 245 13.08 -25.84 14.64
N LEU A 246 12.04 -25.04 14.79
CA LEU A 246 11.19 -24.65 13.67
C LEU A 246 11.93 -23.61 12.83
N ARG A 247 12.04 -23.84 11.52
CA ARG A 247 12.84 -22.99 10.64
C ARG A 247 12.42 -21.52 10.74
N THR A 248 13.40 -20.65 10.94
CA THR A 248 13.19 -19.21 11.12
C THR A 248 13.14 -18.42 9.80
N HIS A 249 13.70 -19.02 8.74
CA HIS A 249 13.78 -18.49 7.39
C HIS A 249 14.00 -19.61 6.37
N THR A 250 13.56 -19.42 5.13
CA THR A 250 13.72 -20.40 4.03
C THR A 250 15.18 -20.56 3.57
N THR A 251 16.08 -19.68 4.02
CA THR A 251 17.50 -19.68 3.64
C THR A 251 18.23 -20.96 4.08
N ALA A 252 17.69 -21.66 5.08
CA ALA A 252 18.14 -23.01 5.44
C ALA A 252 17.98 -24.00 4.27
N SER A 253 16.85 -23.95 3.57
CA SER A 253 16.58 -24.76 2.39
C SER A 253 17.50 -24.36 1.23
N SER A 254 17.77 -23.07 1.04
CA SER A 254 18.76 -22.59 0.07
C SER A 254 20.17 -23.13 0.36
N ALA A 255 20.62 -23.12 1.62
CA ALA A 255 21.91 -23.68 2.02
C ALA A 255 22.02 -25.17 1.68
N SER A 256 20.97 -25.94 2.01
CA SER A 256 20.88 -27.37 1.68
C SER A 256 20.92 -27.61 0.18
N MET A 257 20.19 -26.81 -0.60
CA MET A 257 20.18 -26.92 -2.06
C MET A 257 21.53 -26.55 -2.69
N LEU A 258 22.19 -25.49 -2.20
CA LEU A 258 23.53 -25.11 -2.65
C LEU A 258 24.56 -26.19 -2.31
N TYR A 259 24.44 -26.84 -1.16
CA TYR A 259 25.28 -28.00 -0.81
C TYR A 259 25.09 -29.15 -1.80
N LYS A 260 23.84 -29.52 -2.11
CA LYS A 260 23.51 -30.56 -3.10
C LYS A 260 24.03 -30.20 -4.50
N LEU A 261 23.89 -28.94 -4.93
CA LEU A 261 24.44 -28.45 -6.21
C LEU A 261 25.97 -28.57 -6.24
N ALA A 262 26.65 -28.14 -5.17
CA ALA A 262 28.11 -28.25 -5.08
C ALA A 262 28.58 -29.70 -5.11
N ALA A 263 27.83 -30.64 -4.54
CA ALA A 263 28.10 -32.07 -4.62
C ALA A 263 28.01 -32.61 -6.04
N ARG A 264 26.95 -32.23 -6.78
CA ARG A 264 26.79 -32.59 -8.20
C ARG A 264 27.95 -32.10 -9.06
N CYS A 265 28.49 -30.91 -8.77
CA CYS A 265 29.67 -30.38 -9.47
C CYS A 265 30.91 -31.27 -9.30
N ARG A 266 31.03 -31.95 -8.15
CA ARG A 266 32.13 -32.89 -7.86
C ARG A 266 31.89 -34.30 -8.42
N GLY A 267 30.72 -34.56 -9.01
CA GLY A 267 30.32 -35.90 -9.45
C GLY A 267 29.69 -36.76 -8.36
N ASP A 268 29.25 -36.15 -7.26
CA ASP A 268 28.54 -36.82 -6.18
C ASP A 268 27.02 -36.58 -6.33
N GLU A 269 26.20 -37.58 -6.03
CA GLU A 269 24.76 -37.44 -5.86
C GLU A 269 24.42 -37.51 -4.37
N ILE A 270 23.49 -36.66 -3.94
CA ILE A 270 23.00 -36.64 -2.55
C ILE A 270 21.50 -36.84 -2.59
N ASP A 271 21.02 -37.92 -1.98
CA ASP A 271 19.59 -38.19 -1.87
C ASP A 271 18.92 -37.25 -0.85
N ASP A 272 17.59 -37.31 -0.76
CA ASP A 272 16.84 -36.45 0.15
C ASP A 272 17.05 -36.78 1.64
N GLU A 273 17.63 -37.93 1.96
CA GLU A 273 18.06 -38.32 3.30
C GLU A 273 19.52 -37.93 3.59
N GLY A 274 20.19 -37.22 2.66
CA GLY A 274 21.56 -36.75 2.81
C GLY A 274 22.61 -37.83 2.58
N ARG A 275 22.25 -38.99 2.01
CA ARG A 275 23.19 -40.06 1.66
C ARG A 275 23.88 -39.74 0.35
N GLU A 276 25.20 -39.80 0.39
CA GLU A 276 26.06 -39.58 -0.76
C GLU A 276 26.21 -40.89 -1.57
N SER A 277 25.96 -40.81 -2.87
CA SER A 277 26.23 -41.84 -3.86
C SER A 277 27.09 -41.26 -4.99
N LYS A 278 27.77 -42.12 -5.76
CA LYS A 278 28.46 -41.63 -6.96
C LYS A 278 27.44 -41.38 -8.06
N SER A 279 27.50 -40.18 -8.64
CA SER A 279 26.72 -39.86 -9.83
C SER A 279 26.98 -40.85 -10.95
N THR A 280 25.92 -41.26 -11.64
CA THR A 280 26.02 -42.11 -12.84
C THR A 280 26.51 -41.30 -14.06
N VAL A 281 26.51 -39.96 -13.95
CA VAL A 281 26.93 -39.04 -15.01
C VAL A 281 28.43 -38.83 -14.97
N SER A 282 29.12 -39.26 -16.03
CA SER A 282 30.56 -39.08 -16.18
C SER A 282 30.87 -37.62 -16.52
N LEU A 283 31.57 -36.91 -15.63
CA LEU A 283 32.13 -35.60 -15.95
C LEU A 283 33.22 -35.75 -17.03
N GLN A 284 33.21 -34.87 -18.04
CA GLN A 284 34.27 -34.83 -19.04
C GLN A 284 35.58 -34.35 -18.40
N VAL A 285 36.70 -34.91 -18.84
CA VAL A 285 38.03 -34.59 -18.30
C VAL A 285 38.33 -33.10 -18.52
N GLY A 286 38.44 -32.33 -17.43
CA GLY A 286 38.75 -30.90 -17.43
C GLY A 286 37.58 -29.95 -17.19
N GLU A 287 36.34 -30.45 -17.07
CA GLU A 287 35.21 -29.65 -16.58
C GLU A 287 35.09 -29.74 -15.05
N ASP A 288 34.88 -28.62 -14.36
CA ASP A 288 34.65 -28.56 -12.90
C ASP A 288 33.20 -28.92 -12.51
N GLY A 289 32.42 -29.41 -13.47
CA GLY A 289 31.03 -29.86 -13.29
C GLY A 289 30.03 -28.78 -12.91
N PHE A 290 30.45 -27.52 -12.71
CA PHE A 290 29.54 -26.44 -12.31
C PHE A 290 28.55 -26.13 -13.42
N ARG A 291 27.29 -25.93 -13.02
CA ARG A 291 26.19 -25.52 -13.89
C ARG A 291 25.44 -24.38 -13.20
N PRO A 292 25.15 -23.27 -13.90
CA PRO A 292 24.38 -22.18 -13.33
C PRO A 292 23.00 -22.66 -12.87
N ALA A 293 22.52 -22.11 -11.76
CA ALA A 293 21.22 -22.47 -11.19
C ALA A 293 20.47 -21.21 -10.73
N LYS A 294 19.15 -21.24 -10.90
CA LYS A 294 18.22 -20.24 -10.38
C LYS A 294 17.16 -20.99 -9.60
N LEU A 295 17.10 -20.79 -8.29
CA LEU A 295 16.21 -21.52 -7.42
C LEU A 295 15.34 -20.55 -6.61
N PHE A 296 14.10 -20.90 -6.33
CA PHE A 296 13.22 -20.10 -5.47
C PHE A 296 12.39 -20.98 -4.54
N SER A 297 11.86 -20.39 -3.48
CA SER A 297 10.92 -21.05 -2.58
C SER A 297 9.93 -20.05 -2.01
N ILE A 298 8.70 -20.51 -1.76
CA ILE A 298 7.70 -19.73 -1.02
C ILE A 298 7.08 -20.63 0.04
N ASP A 299 7.46 -20.43 1.29
CA ASP A 299 7.00 -21.33 2.34
C ASP A 299 6.96 -20.69 3.74
N ARG A 300 6.26 -21.36 4.65
CA ARG A 300 6.00 -20.87 6.01
C ARG A 300 7.22 -20.97 6.90
N VAL A 301 7.52 -19.90 7.65
CA VAL A 301 8.61 -19.81 8.62
C VAL A 301 8.06 -19.41 9.98
N PHE A 302 8.82 -19.67 11.03
CA PHE A 302 8.38 -19.54 12.42
C PHE A 302 9.35 -18.68 13.21
N ARG A 303 8.85 -17.66 13.92
CA ARG A 303 9.67 -16.79 14.77
C ARG A 303 8.99 -16.61 16.10
N ASN A 304 9.75 -16.73 17.18
CA ASN A 304 9.24 -16.56 18.53
C ASN A 304 9.16 -15.07 18.91
N GLU A 305 8.58 -14.25 18.03
CA GLU A 305 8.40 -12.83 18.30
C GLU A 305 7.12 -12.60 19.11
N THR A 306 7.06 -11.48 19.85
CA THR A 306 5.85 -11.10 20.57
C THR A 306 4.74 -10.83 19.55
N MET A 307 3.66 -11.61 19.62
CA MET A 307 2.54 -11.46 18.68
C MET A 307 1.85 -10.11 18.86
N ASP A 308 1.71 -9.39 17.76
CA ASP A 308 0.92 -8.17 17.68
C ASP A 308 0.09 -8.15 16.38
N ALA A 309 -0.59 -7.04 16.09
CA ALA A 309 -1.43 -6.93 14.90
C ALA A 309 -0.65 -7.03 13.57
N THR A 310 0.67 -6.86 13.61
CA THR A 310 1.60 -6.81 12.46
C THR A 310 2.63 -7.93 12.45
N HIS A 311 2.90 -8.56 13.60
CA HIS A 311 3.89 -9.62 13.77
C HIS A 311 3.20 -10.91 14.21
N LEU A 312 3.22 -11.90 13.32
CA LEU A 312 2.72 -13.25 13.57
C LEU A 312 3.88 -14.18 13.91
N ALA A 313 3.63 -15.15 14.77
CA ALA A 313 4.60 -16.20 15.10
C ALA A 313 4.93 -17.11 13.90
N GLU A 314 4.05 -17.14 12.88
CA GLU A 314 4.29 -17.81 11.62
C GLU A 314 3.83 -16.95 10.43
N PHE A 315 4.61 -16.94 9.36
CA PHE A 315 4.30 -16.21 8.13
C PHE A 315 5.00 -16.87 6.93
N HIS A 316 4.65 -16.48 5.70
CA HIS A 316 5.28 -17.03 4.50
C HIS A 316 6.46 -16.15 4.07
N GLN A 317 7.61 -16.76 3.86
CA GLN A 317 8.79 -16.12 3.31
C GLN A 317 8.95 -16.55 1.85
N VAL A 318 9.29 -15.57 1.00
CA VAL A 318 9.64 -15.76 -0.40
C VAL A 318 11.15 -15.57 -0.51
N GLU A 319 11.84 -16.49 -1.18
CA GLU A 319 13.27 -16.41 -1.39
C GLU A 319 13.66 -16.86 -2.79
N GLY A 320 14.69 -16.24 -3.35
CA GLY A 320 15.29 -16.60 -4.62
C GLY A 320 16.81 -16.55 -4.54
N VAL A 321 17.48 -17.55 -5.11
CA VAL A 321 18.94 -17.66 -5.19
C VAL A 321 19.37 -17.89 -6.64
N VAL A 322 20.41 -17.16 -7.06
CA VAL A 322 21.06 -17.35 -8.36
C VAL A 322 22.51 -17.73 -8.09
N ALA A 323 22.92 -18.88 -8.61
CA ALA A 323 24.29 -19.36 -8.56
C ALA A 323 24.85 -19.36 -9.98
N ASP A 324 25.84 -18.51 -10.24
CA ASP A 324 26.57 -18.43 -11.50
C ASP A 324 27.99 -17.91 -11.25
N ARG A 325 28.86 -17.94 -12.27
CA ARG A 325 30.23 -17.45 -12.16
C ARG A 325 30.27 -15.93 -12.23
N ASN A 326 31.08 -15.35 -11.35
CA ASN A 326 31.41 -13.92 -11.38
C ASN A 326 30.18 -13.00 -11.31
N LEU A 327 29.13 -13.41 -10.59
CA LEU A 327 27.99 -12.55 -10.29
C LEU A 327 28.44 -11.32 -9.51
N THR A 328 27.86 -10.18 -9.84
CA THR A 328 28.15 -8.89 -9.23
C THR A 328 26.91 -8.30 -8.56
N LEU A 329 27.12 -7.25 -7.76
CA LEU A 329 26.01 -6.48 -7.20
C LEU A 329 25.08 -5.90 -8.28
N ALA A 330 25.62 -5.57 -9.46
CA ALA A 330 24.84 -5.05 -10.58
C ALA A 330 23.85 -6.10 -11.11
N ASP A 331 24.22 -7.38 -11.10
CA ASP A 331 23.35 -8.49 -11.50
C ASP A 331 22.20 -8.66 -10.50
N LEU A 332 22.48 -8.56 -9.20
CA LEU A 332 21.45 -8.57 -8.16
C LEU A 332 20.47 -7.40 -8.34
N ILE A 333 20.98 -6.17 -8.49
CA ILE A 333 20.14 -4.98 -8.72
C ILE A 333 19.31 -5.13 -10.01
N GLY A 334 19.90 -5.68 -11.07
CA GLY A 334 19.23 -5.95 -12.33
C GLY A 334 18.08 -6.95 -12.16
N PHE A 335 18.34 -8.07 -11.48
CA PHE A 335 17.33 -9.05 -11.12
C PHE A 335 16.18 -8.43 -10.32
N MET A 336 16.48 -7.71 -9.23
CA MET A 336 15.46 -7.10 -8.38
C MET A 336 14.58 -6.12 -9.15
N ARG A 337 15.18 -5.29 -10.03
CA ARG A 337 14.41 -4.38 -10.91
C ARG A 337 13.45 -5.11 -11.82
N VAL A 338 13.85 -6.24 -12.42
CA VAL A 338 12.98 -7.03 -13.30
C VAL A 338 11.87 -7.71 -12.50
N PHE A 339 12.21 -8.30 -11.35
CA PHE A 339 11.28 -8.99 -10.47
C PHE A 339 10.17 -8.06 -9.98
N PHE A 340 10.53 -6.94 -9.36
CA PHE A 340 9.57 -5.96 -8.85
C PHE A 340 8.77 -5.26 -9.96
N LYS A 341 9.37 -5.05 -11.15
CA LYS A 341 8.61 -4.55 -12.32
C LYS A 341 7.49 -5.50 -12.73
N LYS A 342 7.71 -6.83 -12.64
CA LYS A 342 6.65 -7.83 -12.89
C LYS A 342 5.56 -7.79 -11.81
N MET A 343 5.89 -7.41 -10.58
CA MET A 343 4.93 -7.12 -9.50
C MET A 343 4.26 -5.73 -9.60
N GLY A 344 4.51 -4.98 -10.67
CA GLY A 344 3.92 -3.64 -10.87
C GLY A 344 4.64 -2.50 -10.14
N MET A 345 5.82 -2.73 -9.58
CA MET A 345 6.60 -1.75 -8.82
C MET A 345 7.80 -1.24 -9.65
N THR A 346 7.89 0.07 -9.84
CA THR A 346 8.91 0.68 -10.73
C THR A 346 9.87 1.64 -10.04
N ASP A 347 9.47 2.30 -8.94
CA ASP A 347 10.35 3.18 -8.14
C ASP A 347 11.01 2.40 -6.99
N ILE A 348 12.08 1.68 -7.31
CA ILE A 348 12.83 0.86 -6.35
C ILE A 348 14.15 1.57 -6.01
N ARG A 349 14.40 1.74 -4.72
CA ARG A 349 15.67 2.25 -4.20
C ARG A 349 16.35 1.20 -3.33
N PHE A 350 17.67 1.26 -3.32
CA PHE A 350 18.54 0.28 -2.68
C PHE A 350 19.32 0.95 -1.56
N LYS A 351 19.28 0.37 -0.36
CA LYS A 351 20.00 0.86 0.82
C LYS A 351 20.93 -0.23 1.36
N PRO A 352 22.20 0.08 1.68
CA PRO A 352 23.07 -0.89 2.36
C PRO A 352 22.45 -1.43 3.65
N ALA A 353 22.63 -2.72 3.88
CA ALA A 353 22.12 -3.45 5.06
C ALA A 353 23.20 -4.39 5.61
N TYR A 354 22.83 -5.19 6.61
CA TYR A 354 23.68 -6.24 7.17
C TYR A 354 22.87 -7.52 7.31
N ASN A 355 23.34 -8.60 6.68
CA ASN A 355 22.95 -9.97 6.96
C ASN A 355 24.24 -10.80 7.13
N PRO A 356 24.31 -11.67 8.15
CA PRO A 356 25.54 -12.39 8.51
C PRO A 356 26.08 -13.34 7.42
N TYR A 357 25.24 -13.73 6.47
CA TYR A 357 25.53 -14.73 5.43
C TYR A 357 25.75 -14.11 4.04
N THR A 358 25.97 -12.80 3.95
CA THR A 358 26.16 -12.08 2.68
C THR A 358 27.28 -11.06 2.79
N GLU A 359 28.15 -11.00 1.78
CA GLU A 359 29.29 -10.07 1.73
C GLU A 359 28.87 -8.62 1.43
N VAL A 360 27.89 -8.44 0.53
CA VAL A 360 27.28 -7.14 0.23
C VAL A 360 25.77 -7.28 0.34
N CYS A 361 25.17 -6.58 1.31
CA CYS A 361 23.72 -6.61 1.55
C CYS A 361 23.08 -5.31 1.15
N ILE A 362 21.91 -5.41 0.54
CA ILE A 362 21.06 -4.27 0.22
C ILE A 362 19.63 -4.61 0.63
N ASN A 363 18.96 -3.67 1.30
CA ASN A 363 17.51 -3.67 1.48
C ASN A 363 16.86 -2.80 0.41
N GLU A 364 15.72 -3.22 -0.12
CA GLU A 364 14.88 -2.37 -0.95
C GLU A 364 13.97 -1.48 -0.11
N PHE A 365 13.73 -0.27 -0.62
CA PHE A 365 12.63 0.56 -0.19
C PHE A 365 11.95 1.18 -1.42
N ILE A 366 10.62 1.19 -1.41
CA ILE A 366 9.81 1.89 -2.40
C ILE A 366 9.57 3.30 -1.88
N GLY A 367 9.86 4.32 -2.69
CA GLY A 367 9.54 5.71 -2.36
C GLY A 367 8.04 5.92 -2.29
N GLU A 368 7.55 6.42 -1.15
CA GLU A 368 6.16 6.82 -0.86
C GLU A 368 5.05 5.91 -1.42
N ILE A 369 4.64 4.92 -0.62
CA ILE A 369 3.22 4.54 -0.61
C ILE A 369 2.49 5.66 0.14
N MET A 370 2.12 6.73 -0.57
CA MET A 370 1.02 7.59 -0.10
C MET A 370 -0.26 6.76 -0.25
N LEU A 371 -0.71 6.17 0.86
CA LEU A 371 -2.09 5.69 0.99
C LEU A 371 -3.05 6.88 1.09
#